data_AF-A0A819DRA5-F1
#
_entry.id   AF-A0A819DRA5-F1
#
_cell.length_a   1.000
_cell.length_b   1.000
_cell.length_c   1.000
_cell.angle_alpha   90.00
_cell.angle_beta   90.00
_cell.angle_gamma   90.00
#
_symmetry.space_group_name_H-M   'P 1'
#
loop_
_entity.id
_entity.type
_entity.pdbx_description
1 polymer ?
#
loop_
_entity_poly.entity_id
_entity_poly.type
_entity_poly.pdbx_seq_one_letter_code
_entity_poly.pdbx_strand_id
1 'polypeptide(L)'
;MLHFPSLISYGFLSFSMAFLNKALFEISDFQNSLFVVLVQLLFIILSFQLLGSMRIMPVPVLTQADVYRFLIPSIFYSLSTIASLQALMKLNVAIYVVIKRCTPAFTFFLQAIVLKKQKLDFKTGICVLGLTSGAVITSISDLTFHFESYFIGSLSVVFQSLYLLAMQRCSEHKSSSEVLYINSLIALPMVFVLMVLFTNDLSNVQSYHGYKTFSFWLYFLASTLGGGLLNGSTFYCVMKNSALTTSVVGVLKSILQILFGLFVFDRFSININTIIGIVLSLFAGTMFSYYEYTAKQKKTVTSTNHIDREERIQESTNLYCPTQEMPINSEKLTP
;
A
#
# COMPACT_ATOMS: atom_id res chain seq x y z
N MET A 1 -8.20 -17.79 3.06
CA MET A 1 -9.18 -16.88 3.72
C MET A 1 -8.75 -15.42 3.57
N LEU A 2 -9.67 -14.44 3.51
CA LEU A 2 -9.32 -13.00 3.54
C LEU A 2 -8.73 -12.66 4.92
N HIS A 3 -7.58 -11.99 4.96
CA HIS A 3 -6.94 -11.69 6.23
C HIS A 3 -7.46 -10.35 6.79
N PHE A 4 -8.59 -10.41 7.51
CA PHE A 4 -9.25 -9.23 8.10
C PHE A 4 -8.38 -8.41 9.05
N PRO A 5 -7.55 -9.00 9.94
CA PRO A 5 -6.73 -8.22 10.86
C PRO A 5 -5.77 -7.25 10.16
N SER A 6 -5.19 -7.65 9.03
CA SER A 6 -4.33 -6.75 8.25
C SER A 6 -5.12 -5.61 7.58
N LEU A 7 -6.37 -5.87 7.17
CA LEU A 7 -7.22 -4.83 6.55
C LEU A 7 -7.63 -3.79 7.59
N ILE A 8 -8.01 -4.23 8.79
CA ILE A 8 -8.39 -3.36 9.91
C ILE A 8 -7.18 -2.54 10.37
N SER A 9 -6.02 -3.18 10.56
CA SER A 9 -4.79 -2.48 10.94
C SER A 9 -4.41 -1.40 9.92
N TYR A 10 -4.41 -1.74 8.62
CA TYR A 10 -4.10 -0.78 7.56
C TYR A 10 -5.13 0.36 7.51
N GLY A 11 -6.43 0.02 7.57
CA GLY A 11 -7.51 1.01 7.57
C GLY A 11 -7.41 1.98 8.74
N PHE A 12 -7.17 1.48 9.95
CA PHE A 12 -7.02 2.28 11.16
C PHE A 12 -5.78 3.18 11.10
N LEU A 13 -4.60 2.61 10.82
CA LEU A 13 -3.36 3.38 10.72
C LEU A 13 -3.44 4.44 9.63
N SER A 14 -4.05 4.12 8.48
CA SER A 14 -4.22 5.07 7.38
C SER A 14 -5.24 6.18 7.70
N PHE A 15 -6.27 5.86 8.50
CA PHE A 15 -7.21 6.83 9.02
C PHE A 15 -6.49 7.80 9.98
N SER A 16 -5.82 7.28 11.01
CA SER A 16 -5.09 8.07 12.01
C SER A 16 -3.99 8.92 11.39
N MET A 17 -3.25 8.38 10.42
CA MET A 17 -2.16 9.09 9.76
C MET A 17 -2.62 10.37 9.05
N ALA A 18 -3.85 10.42 8.53
CA ALA A 18 -4.36 11.63 7.91
C ALA A 18 -4.50 12.78 8.92
N PHE A 19 -4.92 12.50 10.15
CA PHE A 19 -5.01 13.50 11.21
C PHE A 19 -3.63 13.90 11.73
N LEU A 20 -2.71 12.94 11.88
CA LEU A 20 -1.33 13.23 12.27
C LEU A 20 -0.62 14.13 11.25
N ASN A 21 -0.76 13.82 9.96
CA ASN A 21 -0.25 14.67 8.90
C ASN A 21 -0.91 16.04 8.91
N LYS A 22 -2.24 16.12 9.10
CA LYS A 22 -2.94 17.41 9.20
C LYS A 22 -2.42 18.24 10.39
N ALA A 23 -2.22 17.63 11.55
CA ALA A 23 -1.68 18.31 12.73
C ALA A 23 -0.24 18.83 12.48
N LEU A 24 0.60 18.02 11.84
CA LEU A 24 1.97 18.44 11.53
C LEU A 24 2.01 19.57 10.47
N PHE A 25 1.22 19.44 9.40
CA PHE A 25 1.28 20.35 8.25
C PHE A 25 0.50 21.65 8.47
N GLU A 26 -0.66 21.60 9.13
CA GLU A 26 -1.50 22.79 9.33
C GLU A 26 -1.29 23.45 10.70
N ILE A 27 -1.21 22.68 11.79
CA ILE A 27 -1.08 23.27 13.15
C ILE A 27 0.34 23.73 13.42
N SER A 28 1.34 22.95 12.97
CA SER A 28 2.75 23.33 13.13
C SER A 28 3.31 24.08 11.93
N ASP A 29 2.54 24.26 10.85
CA ASP A 29 2.98 24.91 9.61
C ASP A 29 4.28 24.30 9.02
N PHE A 30 4.46 22.99 9.16
CA PHE A 30 5.63 22.28 8.65
C PHE A 30 5.31 21.57 7.33
N GLN A 31 5.23 22.31 6.24
CA GLN A 31 4.73 21.81 4.94
C GLN A 31 5.78 21.05 4.09
N ASN A 32 6.79 20.45 4.72
CA ASN A 32 7.90 19.75 4.04
C ASN A 32 7.64 18.25 3.95
N SER A 33 6.71 17.85 3.07
CA SER A 33 6.19 16.48 2.99
C SER A 33 7.25 15.42 2.62
N LEU A 34 8.17 15.73 1.69
CA LEU A 34 9.21 14.77 1.29
C LEU A 34 10.25 14.58 2.39
N PHE A 35 10.57 15.64 3.13
CA PHE A 35 11.42 15.53 4.31
C PHE A 35 10.81 14.60 5.36
N VAL A 36 9.50 14.71 5.65
CA VAL A 36 8.82 13.81 6.60
C VAL A 36 8.87 12.36 6.12
N VAL A 37 8.60 12.10 4.83
CA VAL A 37 8.70 10.75 4.26
C VAL A 37 10.12 10.20 4.38
N LEU A 38 11.14 11.02 4.10
CA LEU A 38 12.54 10.62 4.24
C LEU A 38 12.89 10.23 5.68
N VAL A 39 12.42 11.01 6.66
CA VAL A 39 12.61 10.71 8.08
C VAL A 39 11.85 9.45 8.51
N GLN A 40 10.66 9.19 7.97
CA GLN A 40 9.93 7.94 8.20
C GLN A 40 10.69 6.72 7.68
N LEU A 41 11.30 6.82 6.48
CA LEU A 41 12.11 5.74 5.91
C LEU A 41 13.39 5.51 6.74
N LEU A 42 14.07 6.59 7.16
CA LEU A 42 15.20 6.51 8.09
C LEU A 42 14.80 5.84 9.40
N PHE A 43 13.66 6.24 9.98
CA PHE A 43 13.16 5.68 11.21
C PHE A 43 12.94 4.15 11.10
N ILE A 44 12.38 3.68 9.99
CA ILE A 44 12.24 2.24 9.74
C ILE A 44 13.62 1.56 9.72
N ILE A 45 14.57 2.08 8.94
CA ILE A 45 15.91 1.48 8.79
C ILE A 45 16.63 1.42 10.14
N LEU A 46 16.65 2.53 10.88
CA LEU A 46 17.29 2.64 12.19
C LEU A 46 16.63 1.72 13.22
N SER A 47 15.29 1.60 13.19
CA SER A 47 14.57 0.68 14.08
C SER A 47 14.99 -0.77 13.85
N PHE A 48 15.11 -1.21 12.60
CA PHE A 48 15.58 -2.56 12.28
C PHE A 48 17.03 -2.79 12.72
N GLN A 49 17.92 -1.81 12.51
CA GLN A 49 19.31 -1.89 12.96
C GLN A 49 19.41 -1.97 14.49
N LEU A 50 18.61 -1.17 15.21
CA LEU A 50 18.57 -1.17 16.67
C LEU A 50 18.04 -2.49 17.23
N LEU A 51 16.91 -2.99 16.71
CA LEU A 51 16.34 -4.28 17.10
C LEU A 51 17.28 -5.46 16.77
N GLY A 52 18.02 -5.35 15.66
CA GLY A 52 19.07 -6.29 15.28
C GLY A 52 20.24 -6.31 16.25
N SER A 53 20.72 -5.13 16.66
CA SER A 53 21.78 -5.01 17.67
C SER A 53 21.35 -5.60 19.03
N MET A 54 20.06 -5.49 19.37
CA MET A 54 19.48 -6.10 20.58
C MET A 54 19.17 -7.59 20.43
N ARG A 55 19.46 -8.21 19.26
CA ARG A 55 19.18 -9.62 18.93
C ARG A 55 17.70 -10.02 19.05
N ILE A 56 16.78 -9.05 18.96
CA ILE A 56 15.33 -9.31 19.01
C ILE A 56 14.84 -9.86 17.66
N MET A 57 15.40 -9.35 16.56
CA MET A 57 15.03 -9.75 15.19
C MET A 57 16.27 -9.73 14.28
N PRO A 58 16.46 -10.74 13.42
CA PRO A 58 17.55 -10.71 12.45
C PRO A 58 17.34 -9.56 11.43
N VAL A 59 18.39 -8.80 11.17
CA VAL A 59 18.36 -7.76 10.14
C VAL A 59 18.34 -8.44 8.76
N PRO A 60 17.35 -8.13 7.90
CA PRO A 60 17.28 -8.69 6.56
C PRO A 60 18.56 -8.39 5.76
N VAL A 61 19.13 -9.42 5.14
CA VAL A 61 20.29 -9.25 4.26
C VAL A 61 19.82 -8.74 2.91
N LEU A 62 20.40 -7.63 2.46
CA LEU A 62 20.13 -7.07 1.13
C LEU A 62 20.98 -7.82 0.09
N THR A 63 20.33 -8.59 -0.77
CA THR A 63 21.03 -9.24 -1.91
C THR A 63 21.02 -8.33 -3.13
N GLN A 64 21.99 -8.50 -4.05
CA GLN A 64 21.99 -7.74 -5.32
C GLN A 64 20.73 -7.98 -6.14
N ALA A 65 20.21 -9.22 -6.14
CA ALA A 65 18.95 -9.55 -6.80
C ALA A 65 17.77 -8.75 -6.23
N ASP A 66 17.76 -8.51 -4.90
CA ASP A 66 16.74 -7.70 -4.24
C ASP A 66 16.81 -6.24 -4.69
N VAL A 67 18.02 -5.68 -4.82
CA VAL A 67 18.18 -4.31 -5.32
C VAL A 67 17.53 -4.13 -6.68
N TYR A 68 17.87 -4.99 -7.67
CA TYR A 68 17.28 -4.89 -9.00
C TYR A 68 15.76 -5.13 -9.01
N ARG A 69 15.27 -6.05 -8.17
CA ARG A 69 13.85 -6.38 -8.09
C ARG A 69 13.02 -5.26 -7.46
N PHE A 70 13.53 -4.60 -6.43
CA PHE A 70 12.83 -3.54 -5.69
C PHE A 70 13.09 -2.13 -6.24
N LEU A 71 14.07 -1.95 -7.14
CA LEU A 71 14.31 -0.68 -7.82
C LEU A 71 13.09 -0.21 -8.63
N ILE A 72 12.43 -1.11 -9.37
CA ILE A 72 11.25 -0.79 -10.18
C ILE A 72 10.09 -0.28 -9.30
N PRO A 73 9.66 -0.98 -8.23
CA PRO A 73 8.68 -0.44 -7.29
C PRO A 73 9.09 0.95 -6.74
N SER A 74 10.36 1.14 -6.40
CA SER A 74 10.85 2.41 -5.85
C SER A 74 10.74 3.56 -6.85
N ILE A 75 11.00 3.32 -8.14
CA ILE A 75 10.79 4.29 -9.21
C ILE A 75 9.30 4.66 -9.32
N PHE A 76 8.39 3.68 -9.31
CA PHE A 76 6.95 3.96 -9.36
C PHE A 76 6.45 4.73 -8.13
N TYR A 77 6.96 4.40 -6.93
CA TYR A 77 6.66 5.15 -5.72
C TYR A 77 7.11 6.62 -5.82
N SER A 78 8.33 6.82 -6.32
CA SER A 78 8.93 8.14 -6.55
C SER A 78 8.10 8.97 -7.54
N LEU A 79 7.78 8.39 -8.70
CA LEU A 79 6.96 9.05 -9.73
C LEU A 79 5.53 9.36 -9.23
N SER A 80 4.91 8.43 -8.50
CA SER A 80 3.61 8.64 -7.86
C SER A 80 3.66 9.85 -6.91
N THR A 81 4.73 9.94 -6.11
CA THR A 81 4.88 10.99 -5.10
C THR A 81 5.07 12.36 -5.75
N ILE A 82 5.96 12.50 -6.74
CA ILE A 82 6.14 13.78 -7.46
C ILE A 82 4.85 14.20 -8.15
N ALA A 83 4.21 13.29 -8.89
CA ALA A 83 2.97 13.58 -9.59
C ALA A 83 1.85 13.98 -8.61
N SER A 84 1.80 13.36 -7.43
CA SER A 84 0.86 13.73 -6.38
C SER A 84 1.07 15.15 -5.87
N LEU A 85 2.33 15.55 -5.64
CA LEU A 85 2.68 16.88 -5.16
C LEU A 85 2.36 17.94 -6.24
N GLN A 86 2.74 17.68 -7.49
CA GLN A 86 2.41 18.57 -8.61
C GLN A 86 0.91 18.74 -8.82
N ALA A 87 0.13 17.66 -8.67
CA ALA A 87 -1.33 17.73 -8.74
C ALA A 87 -1.90 18.60 -7.60
N LEU A 88 -1.39 18.42 -6.37
CA LEU A 88 -1.82 19.18 -5.18
C LEU A 88 -1.45 20.67 -5.21
N MET A 89 -0.50 21.09 -6.07
CA MET A 89 -0.19 22.52 -6.24
C MET A 89 -1.33 23.31 -6.91
N LYS A 90 -2.12 22.66 -7.77
CA LYS A 90 -3.16 23.29 -8.60
C LYS A 90 -4.57 22.76 -8.28
N LEU A 91 -4.68 21.55 -7.74
CA LEU A 91 -5.95 20.97 -7.29
C LEU A 91 -6.14 21.22 -5.81
N ASN A 92 -7.39 21.52 -5.42
CA ASN A 92 -7.74 21.44 -4.01
C ASN A 92 -7.57 19.98 -3.50
N VAL A 93 -7.31 19.85 -2.19
CA VAL A 93 -7.04 18.54 -1.56
C VAL A 93 -8.22 17.58 -1.75
N ALA A 94 -9.46 18.08 -1.74
CA ALA A 94 -10.67 17.27 -1.87
C ALA A 94 -10.77 16.60 -3.26
N ILE A 95 -10.54 17.33 -4.36
CA ILE A 95 -10.50 16.79 -5.72
C ILE A 95 -9.43 15.72 -5.81
N TYR A 96 -8.23 15.99 -5.29
CA TYR A 96 -7.13 15.04 -5.36
C TYR A 96 -7.46 13.72 -4.64
N VAL A 97 -8.14 13.80 -3.48
CA VAL A 97 -8.66 12.61 -2.79
C VAL A 97 -9.64 11.84 -3.66
N VAL A 98 -10.49 12.51 -4.44
CA VAL A 98 -11.40 11.82 -5.35
C VAL A 98 -10.67 11.14 -6.50
N ILE A 99 -9.67 11.79 -7.10
CA ILE A 99 -8.81 11.14 -8.10
C ILE A 99 -8.17 9.88 -7.52
N LYS A 100 -7.68 9.93 -6.27
CA LYS A 100 -7.16 8.75 -5.57
C LYS A 100 -8.20 7.65 -5.36
N ARG A 101 -9.51 7.96 -5.28
CA ARG A 101 -10.55 6.92 -5.17
C ARG A 101 -10.68 6.07 -6.44
N CYS A 102 -10.10 6.50 -7.56
CA CYS A 102 -10.01 5.71 -8.79
C CYS A 102 -8.85 4.69 -8.79
N THR A 103 -8.00 4.65 -7.74
CA THR A 103 -6.87 3.69 -7.63
C THR A 103 -7.29 2.24 -7.86
N PRO A 104 -8.40 1.72 -7.30
CA PRO A 104 -8.81 0.34 -7.54
C PRO A 104 -9.06 0.02 -9.02
N ALA A 105 -9.54 0.97 -9.82
CA ALA A 105 -9.74 0.76 -11.27
C ALA A 105 -8.42 0.52 -11.98
N PHE A 106 -7.46 1.42 -11.81
CA PHE A 106 -6.13 1.26 -12.39
C PHE A 106 -5.46 -0.01 -11.89
N THR A 107 -5.55 -0.31 -10.59
CA THR A 107 -5.01 -1.55 -10.02
C THR A 107 -5.66 -2.79 -10.64
N PHE A 108 -6.98 -2.79 -10.85
CA PHE A 108 -7.71 -3.91 -11.45
C PHE A 108 -7.36 -4.17 -12.92
N PHE A 109 -7.11 -3.12 -13.72
CA PHE A 109 -6.70 -3.31 -15.11
C PHE A 109 -5.22 -3.69 -15.21
N LEU A 110 -4.35 -3.02 -14.45
CA LEU A 110 -2.91 -3.23 -14.50
C LEU A 110 -2.47 -4.56 -13.89
N GLN A 111 -3.22 -5.14 -12.94
CA GLN A 111 -2.86 -6.42 -12.34
C GLN A 111 -2.76 -7.55 -13.37
N ALA A 112 -3.56 -7.53 -14.45
CA ALA A 112 -3.49 -8.54 -15.50
C ALA A 112 -2.13 -8.51 -16.21
N ILE A 113 -1.61 -7.31 -16.46
CA ILE A 113 -0.32 -7.08 -17.13
C ILE A 113 0.85 -7.39 -16.18
N VAL A 114 0.79 -6.87 -14.95
CA VAL A 114 1.94 -6.94 -14.01
C VAL A 114 2.07 -8.30 -13.34
N LEU A 115 0.97 -8.94 -12.93
CA LEU A 115 1.02 -10.21 -12.19
C LEU A 115 1.01 -11.43 -13.12
N LYS A 116 0.62 -11.28 -14.40
CA LYS A 116 0.54 -12.32 -15.46
C LYS A 116 -0.29 -13.59 -15.14
N LYS A 117 -0.58 -13.88 -13.87
CA LYS A 117 -1.27 -15.08 -13.36
C LYS A 117 -2.69 -14.77 -12.85
N GLN A 118 -3.10 -13.51 -12.81
CA GLN A 118 -4.38 -13.08 -12.24
C GLN A 118 -5.45 -12.93 -13.35
N LYS A 119 -6.48 -13.78 -13.33
CA LYS A 119 -7.64 -13.61 -14.22
C LYS A 119 -8.50 -12.45 -13.74
N LEU A 120 -8.96 -11.62 -14.67
CA LEU A 120 -9.93 -10.56 -14.41
C LEU A 120 -11.31 -11.21 -14.22
N ASP A 121 -11.82 -11.18 -12.99
CA ASP A 121 -13.18 -11.64 -12.70
C ASP A 121 -14.18 -10.52 -13.01
N PHE A 122 -15.24 -10.87 -13.75
CA PHE A 122 -16.26 -9.91 -14.18
C PHE A 122 -16.99 -9.28 -12.99
N LYS A 123 -17.26 -10.08 -11.94
CA LYS A 123 -17.93 -9.58 -10.72
C LYS A 123 -17.07 -8.57 -9.97
N THR A 124 -15.78 -8.85 -9.84
CA THR A 124 -14.81 -7.90 -9.29
C THR A 124 -14.75 -6.62 -10.13
N GLY A 125 -14.76 -6.75 -11.46
CA GLY A 125 -14.80 -5.60 -12.38
C GLY A 125 -16.00 -4.69 -12.17
N ILE A 126 -17.21 -5.25 -12.03
CA ILE A 126 -18.42 -4.47 -11.73
C ILE A 126 -18.28 -3.68 -10.42
N CYS A 127 -17.74 -4.29 -9.37
CA CYS A 127 -17.57 -3.60 -8.09
C CYS A 127 -16.54 -2.46 -8.20
N VAL A 128 -15.46 -2.67 -8.94
CA VAL A 128 -14.43 -1.65 -9.18
C VAL A 128 -14.99 -0.48 -10.01
N LEU A 129 -15.82 -0.77 -11.01
CA LEU A 129 -16.55 0.26 -11.75
C LEU A 129 -17.50 1.03 -10.82
N GLY A 130 -18.27 0.34 -9.97
CA GLY A 130 -19.15 1.00 -8.99
C GLY A 130 -18.40 1.93 -8.02
N LEU A 131 -17.22 1.50 -7.53
CA LEU A 131 -16.34 2.34 -6.70
C LEU A 131 -15.91 3.61 -7.43
N THR A 132 -15.50 3.46 -8.69
CA THR A 132 -15.00 4.55 -9.54
C THR A 132 -16.12 5.51 -9.93
N SER A 133 -17.29 4.99 -10.30
CA SER A 133 -18.48 5.80 -10.58
C SER A 133 -18.91 6.61 -9.35
N GLY A 134 -18.90 6.01 -8.16
CA GLY A 134 -19.19 6.72 -6.91
C GLY A 134 -18.18 7.84 -6.62
N ALA A 135 -16.90 7.63 -6.93
CA ALA A 135 -15.88 8.68 -6.87
C ALA A 135 -16.19 9.82 -7.85
N VAL A 136 -16.42 9.51 -9.12
CA VAL A 136 -16.73 10.52 -10.15
C VAL A 136 -17.97 11.34 -9.76
N ILE A 137 -19.06 10.70 -9.32
CA ILE A 137 -20.28 11.40 -8.90
C ILE A 137 -20.00 12.38 -7.74
N THR A 138 -19.15 12.01 -6.77
CA THR A 138 -18.74 12.93 -5.71
C THR A 138 -18.02 14.18 -6.25
N SER A 139 -17.28 14.06 -7.36
CA SER A 139 -16.53 15.18 -7.96
C SER A 139 -17.34 16.07 -8.92
N ILE A 140 -18.51 15.64 -9.40
CA ILE A 140 -19.29 16.41 -10.40
C ILE A 140 -19.65 17.82 -9.88
N SER A 141 -19.72 18.00 -8.58
CA SER A 141 -20.05 19.27 -7.95
C SER A 141 -18.88 20.27 -7.85
N ASP A 142 -17.68 19.95 -8.37
CA ASP A 142 -16.54 20.87 -8.34
C ASP A 142 -16.48 21.76 -9.60
N LEU A 143 -16.30 23.07 -9.39
CA LEU A 143 -16.32 24.11 -10.42
C LEU A 143 -14.92 24.47 -10.95
N THR A 144 -13.85 23.87 -10.40
CA THR A 144 -12.45 24.25 -10.72
C THR A 144 -11.74 23.19 -11.57
N PHE A 145 -12.01 23.19 -12.88
CA PHE A 145 -11.41 22.22 -13.81
C PHE A 145 -10.07 22.71 -14.40
N HIS A 146 -8.97 22.10 -13.97
CA HIS A 146 -7.62 22.31 -14.52
C HIS A 146 -7.09 21.04 -15.19
N PHE A 147 -7.33 20.86 -16.50
CA PHE A 147 -7.02 19.62 -17.23
C PHE A 147 -5.62 19.05 -16.94
N GLU A 148 -4.59 19.88 -16.96
CA GLU A 148 -3.19 19.49 -16.69
C GLU A 148 -3.03 18.79 -15.33
N SER A 149 -3.62 19.35 -14.28
CA SER A 149 -3.49 18.83 -12.91
C SER A 149 -4.34 17.59 -12.68
N TYR A 150 -5.48 17.49 -13.35
CA TYR A 150 -6.28 16.26 -13.38
C TYR A 150 -5.52 15.13 -14.10
N PHE A 151 -4.85 15.44 -15.22
CA PHE A 151 -4.03 14.47 -15.95
C PHE A 151 -2.85 13.98 -15.11
N ILE A 152 -2.08 14.90 -14.52
CA ILE A 152 -0.97 14.57 -13.61
C ILE A 152 -1.48 13.80 -12.39
N GLY A 153 -2.61 14.21 -11.82
CA GLY A 153 -3.26 13.52 -10.71
C GLY A 153 -3.64 12.08 -11.07
N SER A 154 -4.22 11.86 -12.24
CA SER A 154 -4.55 10.53 -12.76
C SER A 154 -3.29 9.67 -12.95
N LEU A 155 -2.23 10.27 -13.51
CA LEU A 155 -0.94 9.60 -13.69
C LEU A 155 -0.31 9.20 -12.34
N SER A 156 -0.45 10.04 -11.30
CA SER A 156 0.00 9.70 -9.94
C SER A 156 -0.66 8.41 -9.44
N VAL A 157 -1.95 8.23 -9.73
CA VAL A 157 -2.72 7.04 -9.34
C VAL A 157 -2.31 5.81 -10.14
N VAL A 158 -2.00 5.96 -11.44
CA VAL A 158 -1.43 4.89 -12.26
C VAL A 158 -0.11 4.40 -11.68
N PHE A 159 0.82 5.32 -11.37
CA PHE A 159 2.09 4.96 -10.75
C PHE A 159 1.91 4.35 -9.35
N GLN A 160 0.95 4.85 -8.56
CA GLN A 160 0.60 4.25 -7.28
C GLN A 160 0.13 2.80 -7.43
N SER A 161 -0.73 2.53 -8.41
CA SER A 161 -1.20 1.16 -8.71
C SER A 161 -0.05 0.27 -9.16
N LEU A 162 0.83 0.76 -10.05
CA LEU A 162 2.02 0.03 -10.48
C LEU A 162 2.96 -0.28 -9.33
N TYR A 163 3.18 0.67 -8.42
CA TYR A 163 3.95 0.47 -7.20
C TYR A 163 3.36 -0.66 -6.35
N LEU A 164 2.07 -0.62 -6.02
CA LEU A 164 1.43 -1.65 -5.19
C LEU A 164 1.49 -3.04 -5.86
N LEU A 165 1.27 -3.11 -7.17
CA LEU A 165 1.33 -4.37 -7.93
C LEU A 165 2.75 -4.92 -8.03
N ALA A 166 3.73 -4.05 -8.27
CA ALA A 166 5.13 -4.43 -8.29
C ALA A 166 5.58 -4.92 -6.91
N MET A 167 5.17 -4.24 -5.83
CA MET A 167 5.42 -4.68 -4.47
C MET A 167 4.79 -6.04 -4.17
N GLN A 168 3.53 -6.26 -4.56
CA GLN A 168 2.87 -7.55 -4.42
C GLN A 168 3.68 -8.66 -5.11
N ARG A 169 4.11 -8.43 -6.36
CA ARG A 169 4.96 -9.37 -7.12
C ARG A 169 6.32 -9.59 -6.48
N CYS A 170 6.94 -8.56 -5.90
CA CYS A 170 8.27 -8.66 -5.29
C CYS A 170 8.25 -9.37 -3.94
N SER A 171 7.11 -9.35 -3.25
CA SER A 171 6.92 -9.89 -1.91
C SER A 171 6.62 -11.39 -1.82
N GLU A 172 6.42 -12.10 -2.95
CA GLU A 172 5.92 -13.50 -2.98
C GLU A 172 6.77 -14.51 -2.18
N HIS A 173 8.08 -14.28 -2.04
CA HIS A 173 9.01 -15.19 -1.36
C HIS A 173 9.79 -14.54 -0.21
N LYS A 174 9.27 -13.44 0.34
CA LYS A 174 9.89 -12.73 1.47
C LYS A 174 8.88 -12.50 2.57
N SER A 175 9.35 -12.32 3.80
CA SER A 175 8.52 -11.89 4.91
C SER A 175 8.18 -10.39 4.79
N SER A 176 7.10 -9.96 5.46
CA SER A 176 6.65 -8.57 5.41
C SER A 176 7.67 -7.59 5.97
N SER A 177 8.42 -8.01 7.00
CA SER A 177 9.45 -7.19 7.62
C SER A 177 10.68 -7.06 6.72
N GLU A 178 11.08 -8.13 6.01
CA GLU A 178 12.15 -8.06 5.01
C GLU A 178 11.79 -7.13 3.85
N VAL A 179 10.56 -7.25 3.34
CA VAL A 179 10.04 -6.38 2.27
C VAL A 179 10.04 -4.92 2.71
N LEU A 180 9.58 -4.62 3.93
CA LEU A 180 9.56 -3.27 4.49
C LEU A 180 10.98 -2.68 4.60
N TYR A 181 11.93 -3.46 5.13
CA TYR A 181 13.31 -3.01 5.30
C TYR A 181 14.00 -2.76 3.95
N ILE A 182 13.93 -3.73 3.03
CA ILE A 182 14.54 -3.63 1.69
C ILE A 182 13.94 -2.46 0.91
N ASN A 183 12.61 -2.32 0.92
CA ASN A 183 11.95 -1.20 0.25
C ASN A 183 12.38 0.13 0.84
N SER A 184 12.51 0.23 2.18
CA SER A 184 12.90 1.47 2.84
C SER A 184 14.34 1.87 2.51
N LEU A 185 15.26 0.91 2.48
CA LEU A 185 16.65 1.13 2.06
C LEU A 185 16.77 1.63 0.62
N ILE A 186 16.00 1.06 -0.31
CA ILE A 186 16.07 1.42 -1.73
C ILE A 186 15.31 2.73 -2.02
N ALA A 187 14.18 2.96 -1.34
CA ALA A 187 13.41 4.19 -1.49
C ALA A 187 14.09 5.42 -0.89
N LEU A 188 14.91 5.26 0.16
CA LEU A 188 15.57 6.38 0.82
C LEU A 188 16.43 7.26 -0.13
N PRO A 189 17.41 6.72 -0.88
CA PRO A 189 18.20 7.54 -1.80
C PRO A 189 17.36 8.12 -2.93
N MET A 190 16.34 7.39 -3.40
CA MET A 190 15.43 7.87 -4.44
C MET A 190 14.63 9.09 -3.96
N VAL A 191 13.98 8.98 -2.79
CA VAL A 191 13.22 10.09 -2.19
C VAL A 191 14.13 11.26 -1.84
N PHE A 192 15.36 11.02 -1.39
CA PHE A 192 16.33 12.09 -1.16
C PHE A 192 16.65 12.86 -2.44
N VAL A 193 16.94 12.16 -3.54
CA VAL A 193 17.18 12.79 -4.85
C VAL A 193 15.95 13.58 -5.30
N LEU A 194 14.75 13.02 -5.13
CA LEU A 194 13.52 13.74 -5.47
C LEU A 194 13.35 15.03 -4.66
N MET A 195 13.59 14.95 -3.35
CA MET A 195 13.50 16.09 -2.44
C MET A 195 14.45 17.20 -2.87
N VAL A 196 15.67 16.87 -3.29
CA VAL A 196 16.67 17.84 -3.74
C VAL A 196 16.33 18.44 -5.11
N LEU A 197 15.80 17.65 -6.04
CA LEU A 197 15.57 18.09 -7.42
C LEU A 197 14.23 18.82 -7.64
N PHE A 198 13.18 18.41 -6.92
CA PHE A 198 11.81 18.86 -7.19
C PHE A 198 11.21 19.69 -6.06
N THR A 199 11.90 19.86 -4.94
CA THR A 199 11.35 20.57 -3.78
C THR A 199 12.42 21.39 -3.08
N ASN A 200 12.01 22.47 -2.41
CA ASN A 200 12.89 23.30 -1.60
C ASN A 200 12.88 22.89 -0.12
N ASP A 201 12.45 21.66 0.19
CA ASP A 201 12.27 21.14 1.55
C ASP A 201 13.53 21.34 2.39
N LEU A 202 14.74 21.08 1.84
CA LEU A 202 15.97 21.22 2.61
C LEU A 202 16.23 22.66 3.08
N SER A 203 15.98 23.63 2.20
CA SER A 203 16.13 25.06 2.53
C SER A 203 15.05 25.49 3.51
N ASN A 204 13.80 25.06 3.27
CA ASN A 204 12.67 25.37 4.14
C ASN A 204 12.87 24.84 5.55
N VAL A 205 13.34 23.59 5.69
CA VAL A 205 13.63 22.96 6.99
C VAL A 205 14.71 23.72 7.76
N GLN A 206 15.76 24.20 7.09
CA GLN A 206 16.80 25.01 7.74
C GLN A 206 16.27 26.36 8.24
N SER A 207 15.36 26.97 7.48
CA SER A 207 14.72 28.25 7.84
C SER A 207 13.51 28.12 8.77
N TYR A 208 13.05 26.90 9.06
CA TYR A 208 11.84 26.67 9.84
C TYR A 208 12.11 26.92 11.32
N HIS A 209 11.39 27.85 11.97
CA HIS A 209 11.64 28.22 13.37
C HIS A 209 10.76 27.47 14.38
N GLY A 210 9.75 26.73 13.91
CA GLY A 210 8.77 26.05 14.78
C GLY A 210 9.33 24.87 15.57
N TYR A 211 10.55 24.40 15.27
CA TYR A 211 11.24 23.34 16.02
C TYR A 211 11.50 23.69 17.49
N LYS A 212 11.37 24.97 17.87
CA LYS A 212 11.54 25.43 19.26
C LYS A 212 10.37 25.03 20.16
N THR A 213 9.22 24.68 19.60
CA THR A 213 8.00 24.36 20.35
C THR A 213 7.90 22.86 20.63
N PHE A 214 7.57 22.46 21.86
CA PHE A 214 7.39 21.05 22.22
C PHE A 214 6.30 20.34 21.39
N SER A 215 5.19 21.03 21.11
CA SER A 215 4.09 20.50 20.30
C SER A 215 4.53 20.07 18.90
N PHE A 216 5.50 20.78 18.28
CA PHE A 216 6.05 20.38 16.98
C PHE A 216 6.69 18.98 17.08
N TRP A 217 7.55 18.74 18.07
CA TRP A 217 8.21 17.45 18.25
C TRP A 217 7.22 16.34 18.55
N LEU A 218 6.16 16.62 19.30
CA LEU A 218 5.09 15.65 19.56
C LEU A 218 4.41 15.21 18.25
N TYR A 219 3.98 16.17 17.41
CA TYR A 219 3.34 15.85 16.12
C TYR A 219 4.32 15.24 15.11
N PHE A 220 5.56 15.71 15.08
CA PHE A 220 6.60 15.22 14.19
C PHE A 220 6.97 13.76 14.52
N LEU A 221 7.17 13.44 15.80
CA LEU A 221 7.44 12.07 16.24
C LEU A 221 6.24 11.17 16.00
N ALA A 222 5.02 11.62 16.33
CA ALA A 222 3.80 10.86 16.08
C ALA A 222 3.60 10.57 14.58
N SER A 223 3.85 11.55 13.71
CA SER A 223 3.81 11.37 12.25
C SER A 223 4.92 10.42 11.77
N THR A 224 6.13 10.51 12.33
CA THR A 224 7.23 9.61 11.97
C THR A 224 6.92 8.16 12.33
N LEU A 225 6.46 7.92 13.56
CA LEU A 225 6.03 6.59 14.04
C LEU A 225 4.83 6.07 13.24
N GLY A 226 3.80 6.91 13.08
CA GLY A 226 2.58 6.58 12.36
C GLY A 226 2.85 6.23 10.89
N GLY A 227 3.74 6.97 10.23
CA GLY A 227 4.14 6.72 8.85
C GLY A 227 4.90 5.41 8.69
N GLY A 228 5.83 5.13 9.61
CA GLY A 228 6.54 3.85 9.65
C GLY A 228 5.60 2.65 9.82
N LEU A 229 4.69 2.73 10.80
CA LEU A 229 3.66 1.71 11.05
C LEU A 229 2.70 1.54 9.88
N LEU A 230 2.26 2.64 9.26
CA LEU A 230 1.38 2.61 8.10
C LEU A 230 2.08 1.93 6.91
N ASN A 231 3.36 2.22 6.67
CA ASN A 231 4.10 1.58 5.58
C ASN A 231 4.20 0.07 5.79
N GLY A 232 4.55 -0.37 7.01
CA GLY A 232 4.58 -1.78 7.37
C GLY A 232 3.22 -2.47 7.23
N SER A 233 2.15 -1.83 7.73
CA SER A 233 0.79 -2.37 7.63
C SER A 233 0.28 -2.44 6.19
N THR A 234 0.68 -1.48 5.34
CA THR A 234 0.37 -1.48 3.90
C THR A 234 0.98 -2.69 3.21
N PHE A 235 2.29 -2.95 3.42
CA PHE A 235 2.93 -4.13 2.82
C PHE A 235 2.38 -5.43 3.37
N TYR A 236 2.14 -5.49 4.69
CA TYR A 236 1.53 -6.66 5.30
C TYR A 236 0.15 -6.95 4.71
N CYS A 237 -0.66 -5.91 4.48
CA CYS A 237 -1.96 -6.02 3.84
C CYS A 237 -1.86 -6.46 2.37
N VAL A 238 -0.93 -5.91 1.59
CA VAL A 238 -0.70 -6.29 0.19
C VAL A 238 -0.31 -7.77 0.08
N MET A 239 0.59 -8.22 0.95
CA MET A 239 1.09 -9.60 0.97
C MET A 239 0.03 -10.62 1.38
N LYS A 240 -0.73 -10.33 2.45
CA LYS A 240 -1.77 -11.25 2.93
C LYS A 240 -3.04 -11.20 2.08
N ASN A 241 -3.29 -10.08 1.41
CA ASN A 241 -4.47 -9.90 0.59
C ASN A 241 -4.15 -9.74 -0.89
N SER A 242 -4.07 -8.50 -1.37
CA SER A 242 -3.63 -8.13 -2.72
C SER A 242 -3.50 -6.61 -2.78
N ALA A 243 -2.81 -6.10 -3.80
CA ALA A 243 -2.76 -4.67 -4.13
C ALA A 243 -4.17 -4.11 -4.40
N LEU A 244 -5.03 -4.89 -5.06
CA LEU A 244 -6.41 -4.48 -5.35
C LEU A 244 -7.24 -4.33 -4.08
N THR A 245 -7.25 -5.35 -3.21
CA THR A 245 -7.96 -5.29 -1.91
C THR A 245 -7.46 -4.12 -1.07
N THR A 246 -6.14 -3.88 -1.03
CA THR A 246 -5.53 -2.76 -0.30
C THR A 246 -5.99 -1.41 -0.86
N SER A 247 -6.09 -1.29 -2.19
CA SER A 247 -6.62 -0.09 -2.85
C SER A 247 -8.10 0.14 -2.48
N VAL A 248 -8.92 -0.91 -2.46
CA VAL A 248 -10.34 -0.81 -2.07
C VAL A 248 -10.50 -0.38 -0.61
N VAL A 249 -9.72 -0.94 0.33
CA VAL A 249 -9.72 -0.47 1.72
C VAL A 249 -9.25 0.99 1.81
N GLY A 250 -8.31 1.41 0.96
CA GLY A 250 -7.91 2.80 0.81
C GLY A 250 -9.07 3.74 0.43
N VAL A 251 -10.00 3.28 -0.42
CA VAL A 251 -11.23 4.02 -0.74
C VAL A 251 -12.17 4.03 0.46
N LEU A 252 -12.44 2.88 1.08
CA LEU A 252 -13.34 2.79 2.23
C LEU A 252 -12.89 3.69 3.39
N LYS A 253 -11.59 3.70 3.72
CA LYS A 253 -11.06 4.57 4.78
C LYS A 253 -11.14 6.05 4.39
N SER A 254 -11.01 6.41 3.11
CA SER A 254 -11.20 7.80 2.67
C SER A 254 -12.65 8.28 2.85
N ILE A 255 -13.62 7.39 2.68
CA ILE A 255 -15.04 7.69 2.95
C ILE A 255 -15.24 7.92 4.45
N LEU A 256 -14.64 7.10 5.31
CA LEU A 256 -14.67 7.31 6.76
C LEU A 256 -14.04 8.66 7.17
N GLN A 257 -12.96 9.08 6.50
CA GLN A 257 -12.36 10.40 6.72
C GLN A 257 -13.31 11.53 6.35
N ILE A 258 -14.05 11.41 5.25
CA ILE A 258 -15.08 12.38 4.86
C ILE A 258 -16.17 12.44 5.92
N LEU A 259 -16.75 11.30 6.31
CA LEU A 259 -17.81 11.24 7.32
C LEU A 259 -17.37 11.83 8.67
N PHE A 260 -16.15 11.51 9.11
CA PHE A 260 -15.59 12.08 10.32
C PHE A 260 -15.35 13.58 10.19
N GLY A 261 -14.86 14.03 9.03
CA GLY A 261 -14.69 15.45 8.72
C GLY A 261 -16.01 16.23 8.77
N LEU A 262 -17.10 15.65 8.27
CA LEU A 262 -18.44 16.22 8.37
C LEU A 262 -18.94 16.32 9.81
N PHE A 263 -18.68 15.30 10.63
CA PHE A 263 -19.11 15.28 12.04
C PHE A 263 -18.32 16.26 12.91
N VAL A 264 -17.03 16.44 12.64
CA VAL A 264 -16.13 17.30 13.45
C VAL A 264 -16.16 18.75 12.98
N PHE A 265 -16.23 18.99 11.66
CA PHE A 265 -16.23 20.32 11.08
C PHE A 265 -17.63 20.61 10.52
N ASP A 266 -18.43 21.31 11.32
CA ASP A 266 -19.82 21.71 11.05
C ASP A 266 -19.98 22.73 9.89
N ARG A 267 -19.02 22.75 8.95
CA ARG A 267 -18.85 23.74 7.88
C ARG A 267 -18.88 23.15 6.47
N PHE A 268 -19.14 21.86 6.30
CA PHE A 268 -19.21 21.26 4.97
C PHE A 268 -20.64 21.30 4.41
N SER A 269 -20.83 22.00 3.30
CA SER A 269 -22.07 21.93 2.52
C SER A 269 -22.16 20.58 1.82
N ILE A 270 -22.89 19.63 2.40
CA ILE A 270 -23.13 18.32 1.80
C ILE A 270 -24.08 18.49 0.60
N ASN A 271 -23.57 18.19 -0.60
CA ASN A 271 -24.40 18.13 -1.80
C ASN A 271 -25.02 16.72 -1.95
N ILE A 272 -26.20 16.62 -2.56
CA ILE A 272 -26.89 15.35 -2.84
C ILE A 272 -25.97 14.40 -3.64
N ASN A 273 -25.22 14.94 -4.61
CA ASN A 273 -24.25 14.16 -5.38
C ASN A 273 -23.16 13.52 -4.52
N THR A 274 -22.71 14.22 -3.47
CA THR A 274 -21.72 13.69 -2.52
C THR A 274 -22.29 12.51 -1.75
N ILE A 275 -23.54 12.60 -1.27
CA ILE A 275 -24.23 11.51 -0.57
C ILE A 275 -24.38 10.29 -1.50
N ILE A 276 -24.91 10.50 -2.71
CA ILE A 276 -25.10 9.42 -3.70
C ILE A 276 -23.77 8.73 -4.00
N GLY A 277 -22.72 9.51 -4.25
CA GLY A 277 -21.38 8.97 -4.54
C GLY A 277 -20.78 8.17 -3.38
N ILE A 278 -20.97 8.63 -2.13
CA ILE A 278 -20.53 7.91 -0.93
C ILE A 278 -21.29 6.59 -0.78
N VAL A 279 -22.62 6.61 -0.86
CA VAL A 279 -23.46 5.41 -0.72
C VAL A 279 -23.12 4.38 -1.80
N LEU A 280 -22.96 4.82 -3.05
CA LEU A 280 -22.59 3.94 -4.16
C LEU A 280 -21.21 3.31 -3.95
N SER A 281 -20.20 4.08 -3.54
CA SER A 281 -18.87 3.53 -3.25
C SER A 281 -18.86 2.58 -2.05
N LEU A 282 -19.65 2.86 -1.00
CA LEU A 282 -19.79 1.95 0.15
C LEU A 282 -20.43 0.63 -0.28
N PHE A 283 -21.53 0.67 -1.03
CA PHE A 283 -22.19 -0.53 -1.54
C PHE A 283 -21.29 -1.35 -2.46
N ALA A 284 -20.56 -0.69 -3.37
CA ALA A 284 -19.63 -1.37 -4.25
C ALA A 284 -18.45 -1.99 -3.49
N GLY A 285 -17.94 -1.33 -2.45
CA GLY A 285 -16.86 -1.84 -1.61
C GLY A 285 -17.28 -3.02 -0.71
N THR A 286 -18.51 -3.03 -0.20
CA THR A 286 -19.05 -4.17 0.56
C THR A 286 -19.27 -5.38 -0.34
N MET A 287 -19.85 -5.17 -1.53
CA MET A 287 -20.01 -6.22 -2.54
C MET A 287 -18.66 -6.79 -3.00
N PHE A 288 -17.66 -5.92 -3.24
CA PHE A 288 -16.30 -6.36 -3.54
C PHE A 288 -15.74 -7.27 -2.44
N SER A 289 -15.89 -6.87 -1.17
CA SER A 289 -15.38 -7.63 -0.04
C SER A 289 -16.02 -9.01 0.07
N TYR A 290 -17.32 -9.11 -0.20
CA TYR A 290 -18.06 -10.38 -0.25
C TYR A 290 -17.56 -11.30 -1.38
N TYR A 291 -17.39 -10.77 -2.59
CA TYR A 291 -16.91 -11.57 -3.73
C TYR A 291 -15.45 -12.02 -3.55
N GLU A 292 -14.58 -11.13 -3.07
CA GLU A 292 -13.18 -11.46 -2.80
C GLU A 292 -13.06 -12.53 -1.70
N TYR A 293 -13.87 -12.43 -0.65
CA TYR A 293 -13.95 -13.45 0.40
C TYR A 293 -14.36 -14.81 -0.17
N THR A 294 -15.43 -14.85 -0.96
CA THR A 294 -15.96 -16.08 -1.58
C THR A 294 -14.95 -16.69 -2.57
N ALA A 295 -14.27 -15.86 -3.36
CA ALA A 295 -13.26 -16.31 -4.31
C ALA A 295 -12.06 -16.94 -3.60
N LYS A 296 -11.60 -16.35 -2.49
CA LYS A 296 -10.50 -16.91 -1.68
C LYS A 296 -10.88 -18.20 -0.96
N GLN A 297 -12.11 -18.31 -0.47
CA GLN A 297 -12.65 -19.56 0.09
C GLN A 297 -12.58 -20.70 -0.93
N LYS A 298 -13.11 -20.47 -2.14
CA LYS A 298 -13.08 -21.48 -3.23
C LYS A 298 -11.67 -21.93 -3.58
N LYS A 299 -10.72 -20.98 -3.73
CA LYS A 299 -9.31 -21.32 -3.99
C LYS A 299 -8.69 -22.18 -2.89
N THR A 300 -8.97 -21.87 -1.62
CA THR A 300 -8.44 -22.63 -0.47
C THR A 300 -8.95 -24.08 -0.52
N VAL A 301 -10.25 -24.28 -0.70
CA VAL A 301 -10.87 -25.60 -0.80
C VAL A 301 -10.33 -26.40 -1.99
N THR A 302 -10.19 -25.78 -3.16
CA THR A 302 -9.62 -26.45 -4.34
C THR A 302 -8.17 -26.88 -4.11
N SER A 303 -7.33 -26.03 -3.50
CA SER A 303 -5.95 -26.38 -3.18
C SER A 303 -5.86 -27.54 -2.18
N THR A 304 -6.66 -27.54 -1.11
CA THR A 304 -6.71 -28.64 -0.15
C THR A 304 -7.13 -29.95 -0.84
N ASN A 305 -8.18 -29.93 -1.66
CA ASN A 305 -8.62 -31.11 -2.39
C ASN A 305 -7.56 -31.66 -3.36
N HIS A 306 -6.71 -30.80 -3.94
CA HIS A 306 -5.60 -31.23 -4.79
C HIS A 306 -4.49 -31.91 -3.98
N ILE A 307 -4.10 -31.34 -2.82
CA ILE A 307 -3.10 -31.91 -1.92
C ILE A 307 -3.58 -33.28 -1.40
N ASP A 308 -4.82 -33.37 -0.92
CA ASP A 308 -5.42 -34.62 -0.45
C ASP A 308 -5.53 -35.69 -1.56
N ARG A 309 -5.52 -35.27 -2.83
CA ARG A 309 -5.55 -36.19 -3.97
C ARG A 309 -4.14 -36.65 -4.33
N GLU A 310 -3.15 -35.76 -4.31
CA GLU A 310 -1.74 -36.11 -4.52
C GLU A 310 -1.23 -37.04 -3.41
N GLU A 311 -1.55 -36.75 -2.14
CA GLU A 311 -1.20 -37.62 -1.00
C GLU A 311 -1.81 -39.02 -1.15
N ARG A 312 -3.09 -39.12 -1.53
CA ARG A 312 -3.73 -40.43 -1.81
C ARG A 312 -3.10 -41.18 -2.97
N ILE A 313 -2.66 -40.48 -4.02
CA ILE A 313 -1.95 -41.10 -5.15
C ILE A 313 -0.57 -41.58 -4.70
N GLN A 314 0.14 -40.82 -3.88
CA GLN A 314 1.44 -41.20 -3.31
C GLN A 314 1.32 -42.41 -2.36
N GLU A 315 0.33 -42.43 -1.48
CA GLU A 315 0.05 -43.59 -0.63
C GLU A 315 -0.27 -44.84 -1.46
N SER A 316 -1.10 -44.70 -2.49
CA SER A 316 -1.42 -45.80 -3.41
C SER A 316 -0.17 -46.27 -4.17
N THR A 317 0.69 -45.35 -4.61
CA THR A 317 1.92 -45.69 -5.34
C THR A 317 2.93 -46.40 -4.43
N ASN A 318 3.08 -45.95 -3.18
CA ASN A 318 3.93 -46.61 -2.18
C ASN A 318 3.41 -48.00 -1.77
N LEU A 319 2.10 -48.23 -1.82
CA LEU A 319 1.49 -49.52 -1.53
C LEU A 319 1.71 -50.55 -2.66
N TYR A 320 1.71 -50.10 -3.93
CA TYR A 320 1.89 -50.97 -5.10
C TYR A 320 3.35 -51.09 -5.57
N CYS A 321 4.20 -50.10 -5.24
CA CYS A 321 5.62 -50.07 -5.58
C CYS A 321 6.39 -49.52 -4.35
N PRO A 322 6.65 -50.35 -3.33
CA PRO A 322 7.45 -49.91 -2.20
C PRO A 322 8.85 -49.58 -2.70
N THR A 323 9.27 -48.33 -2.59
CA THR A 323 10.66 -47.92 -2.80
C THR A 323 11.53 -48.68 -1.80
N GLN A 324 12.22 -49.72 -2.26
CA GLN A 324 13.31 -50.35 -1.53
C GLN A 324 14.46 -49.34 -1.47
N GLU A 325 14.61 -48.66 -0.33
CA GLU A 325 15.88 -48.03 0.03
C GLU A 325 16.93 -49.15 0.12
N MET A 326 17.75 -49.32 -0.92
CA MET A 326 18.97 -50.12 -0.81
C MET A 326 19.93 -49.41 0.16
N PRO A 327 20.38 -50.04 1.26
CA PRO A 327 21.42 -49.48 2.08
C PRO A 327 22.71 -49.45 1.26
N ILE A 328 23.20 -48.25 0.95
CA ILE A 328 24.54 -48.05 0.39
C ILE A 328 25.52 -48.43 1.49
N ASN A 329 25.96 -49.70 1.48
CA ASN A 329 27.03 -50.16 2.34
C ASN A 329 28.34 -49.60 1.78
N SER A 330 28.81 -48.50 2.36
CA SER A 330 30.13 -47.93 2.04
C SER A 330 31.22 -48.79 2.66
N GLU A 331 31.54 -49.91 2.01
CA GLU A 331 32.73 -50.69 2.31
C GLU A 331 33.95 -49.98 1.73
N LYS A 332 34.78 -49.41 2.61
CA LYS A 332 36.09 -48.84 2.28
C LYS A 332 36.99 -49.94 1.72
N LEU A 333 37.30 -49.89 0.43
CA LEU A 333 38.49 -50.54 -0.13
C LEU A 333 39.61 -49.50 -0.29
N THR A 334 40.67 -49.69 0.50
CA THR A 334 42.06 -49.27 0.21
C THR A 334 42.84 -50.57 -0.02
N PRO A 335 43.85 -50.58 -0.91
CA PRO A 335 45.18 -50.06 -0.54
C PRO A 335 45.59 -48.79 -1.30
#